data_AF-A0A7S0MMI1-F1
#
_entry.id   AF-A0A7S0MMI1-F1
#
_cell.length_a   1.000
_cell.length_b   1.000
_cell.length_c   1.000
_cell.angle_alpha   90.00
_cell.angle_beta   90.00
_cell.angle_gamma   90.00
#
_symmetry.space_group_name_H-M   'P 1'
#
loop_
_entity.id
_entity.type
_entity.pdbx_description
1 polymer ?
#
loop_
_entity_poly.entity_id
_entity_poly.type
_entity_poly.pdbx_seq_one_letter_code
_entity_poly.pdbx_strand_id
1 'polypeptide(L)'
;MFNITVGSMDWWFELFPPIRADDSIDFWPTAYVFSYVIVVDWVFFQVSIAVLLDNFLTASNDMKTEEKLRAIQQNQSQKHVKNPLDPLLLKLAKEYTNEAGLSTILQDLFKVLDSDNSGGLSSQEFQAAIKKLDFFPRIFISDSDFIAMTKNGALCNANGHLGPQEFENVMREQILNYTQSRMSAASEFWSVSDQDFTELGTLKQILMEQLWIKQQQENTRLELKRVLNHLEHAKTVTKAAANPSLSEEECLSGLSFALQNRFHSDQVGLTQEITSKIEQLKMDIKEMIATSEDKTVSCSEAGSMSCSEDKIMSYSDDDGQGNLDQSRQYLSLSPQRKHVELCSRLDYEEYNVSNCDMNGGGLLDLAASNAIPL
;
A
#
# COMPACT_ATOMS: atom_id res chain seq x y z
N MET A 1 -3.89 66.41 -3.92
CA MET A 1 -3.23 66.08 -5.19
C MET A 1 -1.87 66.75 -5.14
N PHE A 2 -0.86 66.05 -4.59
CA PHE A 2 0.51 66.56 -4.53
C PHE A 2 1.10 66.35 -5.92
N ASN A 3 1.20 67.42 -6.69
CA ASN A 3 1.91 67.38 -7.97
C ASN A 3 3.40 67.39 -7.62
N ILE A 4 3.95 66.20 -7.45
CA ILE A 4 5.36 65.98 -7.20
C ILE A 4 6.05 66.16 -8.56
N THR A 5 6.39 67.41 -8.92
CA THR A 5 7.17 67.78 -10.11
C THR A 5 8.64 67.35 -9.98
N VAL A 6 8.89 66.12 -9.50
CA VAL A 6 10.24 65.62 -9.18
C VAL A 6 10.89 64.95 -10.40
N GLY A 7 10.18 64.84 -11.53
CA GLY A 7 10.68 64.17 -12.73
C GLY A 7 11.38 65.08 -13.76
N SER A 8 11.10 66.39 -13.78
CA SER A 8 11.84 67.30 -14.66
C SER A 8 13.01 67.86 -13.87
N MET A 9 14.24 67.48 -14.21
CA MET A 9 15.47 68.11 -13.70
C MET A 9 15.51 69.64 -13.93
N ASP A 10 14.47 70.25 -14.49
CA ASP A 10 14.42 71.68 -14.80
C ASP A 10 14.18 72.57 -13.54
N TRP A 11 13.58 72.05 -12.47
CA TRP A 11 13.16 72.89 -11.32
C TRP A 11 14.31 73.36 -10.43
N TRP A 12 15.42 72.62 -10.34
CA TRP A 12 16.54 73.03 -9.48
C TRP A 12 17.38 74.16 -10.10
N PHE A 13 17.37 74.28 -11.44
CA PHE A 13 17.94 75.43 -12.14
C PHE A 13 17.19 76.74 -11.83
N GLU A 14 15.87 76.66 -11.57
CA GLU A 14 15.07 77.82 -11.15
C GLU A 14 15.30 78.20 -9.68
N LEU A 15 15.56 77.21 -8.81
CA LEU A 15 15.78 77.44 -7.38
C LEU A 15 17.18 78.01 -7.08
N PHE A 16 18.16 77.68 -7.92
CA PHE A 16 19.54 78.13 -7.79
C PHE A 16 20.02 78.71 -9.13
N PRO A 17 19.62 79.94 -9.49
CA PRO A 17 20.16 80.59 -10.67
C PRO A 17 21.69 80.66 -10.50
N PRO A 18 22.47 80.01 -11.38
CA PRO A 18 23.93 79.92 -11.23
C PRO A 18 24.62 81.28 -11.39
N ILE A 19 23.87 82.28 -11.84
CA ILE A 19 24.32 83.63 -12.17
C ILE A 19 23.61 84.60 -11.24
N ARG A 20 24.37 85.19 -10.32
CA ARG A 20 23.92 86.38 -9.59
C ARG A 20 23.79 87.56 -10.56
N ALA A 21 23.02 88.58 -10.18
CA ALA A 21 22.86 89.79 -10.98
C ALA A 21 24.19 90.56 -11.24
N ASP A 22 25.27 90.19 -10.55
CA ASP A 22 26.63 90.73 -10.70
C ASP A 22 27.53 89.92 -11.65
N ASP A 23 26.98 88.94 -12.37
CA ASP A 23 27.70 88.03 -13.30
C ASP A 23 28.78 87.16 -12.62
N SER A 24 28.76 87.07 -11.28
CA SER A 24 29.65 86.19 -10.52
C SER A 24 28.97 84.84 -10.23
N ILE A 25 29.72 83.75 -10.44
CA ILE A 25 29.28 82.38 -10.14
C ILE A 25 29.81 82.00 -8.76
N ASP A 26 28.92 81.75 -7.79
CA ASP A 26 29.34 81.15 -6.53
C ASP A 26 29.65 79.67 -6.74
N PHE A 27 30.94 79.33 -6.71
CA PHE A 27 31.39 77.96 -6.89
C PHE A 27 30.86 77.01 -5.81
N TRP A 28 30.83 77.44 -4.55
CA TRP A 28 30.51 76.57 -3.42
C TRP A 28 29.06 76.06 -3.39
N PRO A 29 28.02 76.90 -3.53
CA PRO A 29 26.64 76.43 -3.61
C PRO A 29 26.40 75.55 -4.84
N THR A 30 26.99 75.91 -5.98
CA THR A 30 26.88 75.14 -7.22
C THR A 30 27.45 73.73 -7.05
N ALA A 31 28.68 73.63 -6.53
CA ALA A 31 29.32 72.34 -6.28
C ALA A 31 28.54 71.50 -5.25
N TYR A 32 27.99 72.13 -4.21
CA TYR A 32 27.15 71.46 -3.22
C TYR A 32 25.89 70.87 -3.85
N VAL A 33 25.14 71.65 -4.64
CA VAL A 33 23.91 71.19 -5.30
C VAL A 33 24.20 70.05 -6.28
N PHE A 34 25.25 70.18 -7.10
CA PHE A 34 25.65 69.09 -8.01
C PHE A 34 26.02 67.81 -7.26
N SER A 35 26.79 67.93 -6.17
CA SER A 35 27.16 66.76 -5.37
C SER A 35 25.94 66.09 -4.72
N TYR A 36 24.97 66.89 -4.26
CA TYR A 36 23.73 66.41 -3.67
C TYR A 36 22.87 65.65 -4.69
N VAL A 37 22.65 66.24 -5.87
CA VAL A 37 21.86 65.61 -6.95
C VAL A 37 22.48 64.28 -7.36
N ILE A 38 23.80 64.22 -7.59
CA ILE A 38 24.49 62.98 -7.97
C ILE A 38 24.32 61.89 -6.90
N VAL A 39 24.48 62.24 -5.62
CA VAL A 39 24.36 61.26 -4.52
C VAL A 39 22.91 60.77 -4.38
N VAL A 40 21.94 61.68 -4.46
CA VAL A 40 20.51 61.33 -4.36
C VAL A 40 20.08 60.46 -5.53
N ASP A 41 20.42 60.84 -6.77
CA ASP A 41 20.08 60.07 -7.96
C ASP A 41 20.73 58.68 -7.93
N TRP A 42 21.99 58.59 -7.48
CA TRP A 42 22.69 57.32 -7.34
C TRP A 42 22.01 56.39 -6.34
N VAL A 43 21.66 56.90 -5.15
CA VAL A 43 20.96 56.11 -4.13
C VAL A 43 19.57 55.71 -4.59
N PHE A 44 18.84 56.64 -5.21
CA PHE A 44 17.48 56.38 -5.71
C PHE A 44 17.48 55.33 -6.83
N PHE A 45 18.50 55.35 -7.70
CA PHE A 45 18.67 54.35 -8.74
C PHE A 45 18.88 52.94 -8.17
N GLN A 46 19.72 52.80 -7.13
CA GLN A 46 19.94 51.50 -6.47
C GLN A 46 18.65 50.96 -5.84
N VAL A 47 17.90 51.81 -5.12
CA VAL A 47 16.62 51.42 -4.51
C VAL A 47 15.60 51.02 -5.57
N SER A 48 15.50 51.77 -6.66
CA SER A 48 14.57 51.49 -7.75
C SER A 48 14.87 50.15 -8.44
N ILE A 49 16.15 49.84 -8.69
CA ILE A 49 16.56 48.54 -9.26
C ILE A 49 16.18 47.41 -8.32
N ALA A 50 16.46 47.55 -7.03
CA ALA A 50 16.14 46.50 -6.05
C ALA A 50 14.64 46.17 -6.06
N VAL A 51 13.77 47.19 -6.05
CA VAL A 51 12.31 47.01 -6.07
C VAL A 51 11.82 46.41 -7.40
N LEU A 52 12.36 46.86 -8.53
CA LEU A 52 11.98 46.30 -9.83
C LEU A 52 12.40 44.83 -9.98
N LEU A 53 13.60 44.50 -9.49
CA LEU A 53 14.13 43.14 -9.56
C LEU A 53 13.37 42.19 -8.64
N ASP A 54 12.98 42.64 -7.44
CA ASP A 54 12.18 41.84 -6.51
C ASP A 54 10.78 41.52 -7.07
N ASN A 55 10.11 42.53 -7.64
CA ASN A 55 8.83 42.35 -8.33
C ASN A 55 8.95 41.43 -9.54
N PHE A 56 10.03 41.56 -10.33
CA PHE A 56 10.28 40.70 -11.48
C PHE A 56 10.57 39.25 -11.07
N LEU A 57 11.40 39.04 -10.04
CA LEU A 57 11.69 37.70 -9.52
C LEU A 57 10.44 37.04 -8.97
N THR A 58 9.60 37.77 -8.24
CA THR A 58 8.33 37.27 -7.72
C THR A 58 7.42 36.85 -8.87
N ALA A 59 7.19 37.74 -9.84
CA ALA A 59 6.37 37.42 -11.01
C ALA A 59 6.92 36.25 -11.84
N SER A 60 8.25 36.17 -12.01
CA SER A 60 8.89 35.07 -12.75
C SER A 60 8.77 33.73 -12.01
N ASN A 61 8.85 33.72 -10.68
CA ASN A 61 8.68 32.52 -9.88
C ASN A 61 7.22 32.06 -9.87
N ASP A 62 6.27 32.99 -9.81
CA ASP A 62 4.84 32.70 -9.90
C ASP A 62 4.50 32.07 -11.25
N MET A 63 5.01 32.63 -12.36
CA MET A 63 4.81 32.06 -13.70
C MET A 63 5.38 30.64 -13.83
N LYS A 64 6.60 30.40 -13.32
CA LYS A 64 7.21 29.05 -13.33
C LYS A 64 6.43 28.07 -12.47
N THR A 65 5.88 28.53 -11.36
CA THR A 65 5.08 27.71 -10.45
C THR A 65 3.74 27.36 -11.09
N GLU A 66 3.09 28.33 -11.73
CA GLU A 66 1.83 28.12 -12.46
C GLU A 66 2.03 27.19 -13.67
N GLU A 67 3.12 27.35 -14.42
CA GLU A 67 3.43 26.46 -15.54
C GLU A 67 3.65 25.02 -15.07
N LYS A 68 4.39 24.83 -13.97
CA LYS A 68 4.53 23.50 -13.35
C LYS A 68 3.19 22.93 -12.92
N LEU A 69 2.33 23.72 -12.26
CA LEU A 69 1.00 23.28 -11.86
C LEU A 69 0.13 22.89 -13.06
N ARG A 70 0.15 23.67 -14.14
CA ARG A 70 -0.56 23.34 -15.39
C ARG A 70 0.01 22.08 -16.05
N ALA A 71 1.33 21.93 -16.09
CA ALA A 71 1.98 20.74 -16.63
C ALA A 71 1.66 19.50 -15.78
N ILE A 72 1.61 19.62 -14.46
CA ILE A 72 1.20 18.55 -13.55
C ILE A 72 -0.27 18.22 -13.78
N GLN A 73 -1.16 19.21 -13.88
CA GLN A 73 -2.58 18.98 -14.09
C GLN A 73 -2.86 18.32 -15.44
N GLN A 74 -2.19 18.77 -16.51
CA GLN A 74 -2.29 18.15 -17.84
C GLN A 74 -1.70 16.73 -17.87
N ASN A 75 -0.52 16.53 -17.25
CA ASN A 75 0.08 15.20 -17.16
C ASN A 75 -0.72 14.27 -16.24
N GLN A 76 -1.29 14.75 -15.13
CA GLN A 76 -2.13 13.95 -14.23
C GLN A 76 -3.43 13.54 -14.92
N SER A 77 -3.99 14.40 -15.76
CA SER A 77 -5.19 14.08 -16.55
C SER A 77 -4.96 12.94 -17.56
N GLN A 78 -3.71 12.76 -18.03
CA GLN A 78 -3.38 11.75 -19.04
C GLN A 78 -2.61 10.54 -18.51
N LYS A 79 -1.91 10.65 -17.36
CA LYS A 79 -1.01 9.61 -16.86
C LYS A 79 -1.52 8.86 -15.64
N HIS A 80 -2.61 9.28 -15.00
CA HIS A 80 -2.89 8.85 -13.63
C HIS A 80 -4.14 8.01 -13.36
N VAL A 81 -4.93 7.64 -14.36
CA VAL A 81 -5.91 6.54 -14.17
C VAL A 81 -5.20 5.23 -14.46
N LYS A 82 -4.27 4.83 -13.58
CA LYS A 82 -3.61 3.52 -13.69
C LYS A 82 -4.60 2.39 -13.43
N ASN A 83 -5.64 2.65 -12.64
CA ASN A 83 -6.69 1.70 -12.34
C ASN A 83 -8.05 2.35 -12.58
N PRO A 84 -8.94 1.75 -13.39
CA PRO A 84 -10.25 2.30 -13.67
C PRO A 84 -11.11 2.49 -12.42
N LEU A 85 -10.81 1.75 -11.33
CA LEU A 85 -11.53 1.83 -10.06
C LEU A 85 -11.15 3.03 -9.18
N ASP A 86 -10.11 3.80 -9.52
CA ASP A 86 -9.60 4.89 -8.67
C ASP A 86 -10.68 5.87 -8.16
N PRO A 87 -11.68 6.31 -8.96
CA PRO A 87 -12.73 7.21 -8.45
C PRO A 87 -13.59 6.58 -7.34
N LEU A 88 -13.89 5.28 -7.45
CA LEU A 88 -14.60 4.53 -6.42
C LEU A 88 -13.73 4.36 -5.16
N LEU A 89 -12.47 3.98 -5.36
CA LEU A 89 -11.51 3.77 -4.26
C LEU A 89 -11.23 5.05 -3.49
N LEU A 90 -11.14 6.20 -4.18
CA LEU A 90 -11.01 7.51 -3.55
C LEU A 90 -12.21 7.84 -2.67
N LYS A 91 -13.43 7.53 -3.10
CA LYS A 91 -14.64 7.75 -2.30
C LYS A 91 -14.65 6.85 -1.06
N LEU A 92 -14.36 5.56 -1.25
CA LEU A 92 -14.28 4.59 -0.15
C LEU A 92 -13.20 4.99 0.87
N ALA A 93 -12.03 5.43 0.42
CA ALA A 93 -10.94 5.87 1.28
C ALA A 93 -11.29 7.11 2.11
N LYS A 94 -12.14 8.01 1.59
CA LYS A 94 -12.60 9.21 2.31
C LYS A 94 -13.67 8.92 3.35
N GLU A 95 -14.58 7.99 3.04
CA GLU A 95 -15.68 7.62 3.95
C GLU A 95 -15.23 6.63 5.03
N TYR A 96 -14.12 5.93 4.79
CA TYR A 96 -13.53 4.98 5.72
C TYR A 96 -12.87 5.65 6.93
N THR A 97 -13.37 5.35 8.13
CA THR A 97 -12.76 5.76 9.42
C THR A 97 -12.32 4.60 10.30
N ASN A 98 -12.98 3.44 10.19
CA ASN A 98 -12.74 2.26 11.01
C ASN A 98 -12.98 0.97 10.20
N GLU A 99 -12.20 -0.09 10.47
CA GLU A 99 -12.21 -1.38 9.77
C GLU A 99 -13.61 -2.01 9.67
N ALA A 100 -14.37 -2.01 10.77
CA ALA A 100 -15.73 -2.53 10.80
C ALA A 100 -16.69 -1.71 9.90
N GLY A 101 -16.43 -0.41 9.76
CA GLY A 101 -17.17 0.46 8.85
C GLY A 101 -16.93 0.10 7.39
N LEU A 102 -15.70 -0.26 7.02
CA LEU A 102 -15.37 -0.68 5.65
C LEU A 102 -16.12 -1.93 5.23
N SER A 103 -16.16 -2.97 6.08
CA SER A 103 -16.90 -4.20 5.78
C SER A 103 -18.37 -3.90 5.54
N THR A 104 -18.97 -3.02 6.36
CA THR A 104 -20.38 -2.64 6.20
C THR A 104 -20.62 -1.91 4.88
N ILE A 105 -19.78 -0.92 4.55
CA ILE A 105 -19.89 -0.15 3.30
C ILE A 105 -19.68 -1.07 2.09
N LEU A 106 -18.71 -1.99 2.14
CA LEU A 106 -18.44 -2.93 1.04
C LEU A 106 -19.57 -3.96 0.87
N GLN A 107 -20.18 -4.43 1.96
CA GLN A 107 -21.34 -5.31 1.89
C GLN A 107 -22.55 -4.60 1.27
N ASP A 108 -22.81 -3.35 1.63
CA ASP A 108 -23.90 -2.58 1.05
C ASP A 108 -23.62 -2.24 -0.42
N LEU A 109 -22.37 -1.92 -0.77
CA LEU A 109 -21.96 -1.79 -2.16
C LEU A 109 -22.17 -3.09 -2.94
N PHE A 110 -21.81 -4.25 -2.37
CA PHE A 110 -22.04 -5.55 -3.00
C PHE A 110 -23.53 -5.77 -3.30
N LYS A 111 -24.43 -5.51 -2.35
CA LYS A 111 -25.89 -5.63 -2.57
C LYS A 111 -26.40 -4.73 -3.69
N VAL A 112 -25.82 -3.53 -3.84
CA VAL A 112 -26.17 -2.61 -4.94
C VAL A 112 -25.65 -3.14 -6.29
N LEU A 113 -24.49 -3.80 -6.28
CA LEU A 113 -23.91 -4.40 -7.49
C LEU A 113 -24.64 -5.69 -7.91
N ASP A 114 -25.04 -6.51 -6.94
CA ASP A 114 -25.73 -7.81 -7.11
C ASP A 114 -27.22 -7.61 -7.39
N SER A 115 -27.53 -6.98 -8.53
CA SER A 115 -28.91 -6.57 -8.84
C SER A 115 -29.89 -7.73 -9.05
N ASP A 116 -29.40 -8.95 -9.28
CA ASP A 116 -30.21 -10.16 -9.45
C ASP A 116 -30.29 -11.00 -8.16
N ASN A 117 -29.58 -10.61 -7.09
CA ASN A 117 -29.48 -11.33 -5.82
C ASN A 117 -29.01 -12.79 -6.00
N SER A 118 -28.13 -13.04 -6.96
CA SER A 118 -27.55 -14.36 -7.19
C SER A 118 -26.57 -14.77 -6.09
N GLY A 119 -26.08 -13.80 -5.31
CA GLY A 119 -25.07 -13.99 -4.27
C GLY A 119 -23.65 -14.07 -4.82
N GLY A 120 -23.43 -13.77 -6.10
CA GLY A 120 -22.10 -13.71 -6.70
C GLY A 120 -22.06 -12.84 -7.94
N LEU A 121 -21.02 -12.02 -8.08
CA LEU A 121 -20.88 -11.13 -9.23
C LEU A 121 -20.05 -11.80 -10.32
N SER A 122 -20.66 -12.02 -11.49
CA SER A 122 -19.94 -12.29 -12.73
C SER A 122 -19.22 -11.03 -13.25
N SER A 123 -18.24 -11.20 -14.14
CA SER A 123 -17.53 -10.04 -14.73
C SER A 123 -18.48 -9.08 -15.46
N GLN A 124 -19.50 -9.62 -16.14
CA GLN A 124 -20.49 -8.85 -16.89
C GLN A 124 -21.41 -8.04 -15.96
N GLU A 125 -21.88 -8.65 -14.87
CA GLU A 125 -22.68 -7.97 -13.85
C GLU A 125 -21.87 -6.88 -13.17
N PHE A 126 -20.63 -7.18 -12.78
CA PHE A 126 -19.75 -6.20 -12.16
C PHE A 126 -19.54 -4.98 -13.05
N GLN A 127 -19.23 -5.17 -14.34
CA GLN A 127 -19.09 -4.07 -15.30
C GLN A 127 -20.39 -3.28 -15.47
N ALA A 128 -21.51 -3.97 -15.65
CA ALA A 128 -22.81 -3.34 -15.83
C ALA A 128 -23.23 -2.54 -14.59
N ALA A 129 -22.98 -3.07 -13.40
CA ALA A 129 -23.32 -2.46 -12.14
C ALA A 129 -22.43 -1.25 -11.82
N ILE A 130 -21.11 -1.36 -12.02
CA ILE A 130 -20.19 -0.22 -11.87
C ILE A 130 -20.55 0.92 -12.83
N LYS A 131 -20.96 0.60 -14.06
CA LYS A 131 -21.40 1.61 -15.04
C LYS A 131 -22.68 2.35 -14.63
N LYS A 132 -23.52 1.73 -13.78
CA LYS A 132 -24.73 2.37 -13.22
C LYS A 132 -24.39 3.33 -12.07
N LEU A 133 -23.21 3.22 -11.46
CA LEU A 133 -22.77 4.14 -10.43
C LEU A 133 -22.35 5.47 -11.07
N ASP A 134 -22.93 6.58 -10.61
CA ASP A 134 -22.71 7.91 -11.19
C ASP A 134 -21.42 8.55 -10.66
N PHE A 135 -20.28 8.02 -11.09
CA PHE A 135 -18.96 8.59 -10.79
C PHE A 135 -18.47 9.53 -11.89
N PHE A 136 -17.76 10.58 -11.47
CA PHE A 136 -17.04 11.48 -12.36
C PHE A 136 -15.53 11.44 -12.01
N PRO A 137 -14.65 11.00 -12.93
CA PRO A 137 -14.93 10.49 -14.27
C PRO A 137 -15.68 9.15 -14.27
N ARG A 138 -16.40 8.85 -15.37
CA ARG A 138 -17.13 7.59 -15.51
C ARG A 138 -16.15 6.42 -15.54
N ILE A 139 -16.43 5.40 -14.72
CA ILE A 139 -15.61 4.20 -14.59
C ILE A 139 -15.93 3.23 -15.75
N PHE A 140 -14.88 2.76 -16.43
CA PHE A 140 -14.96 1.73 -17.47
C PHE A 140 -14.00 0.61 -17.10
N ILE A 141 -14.51 -0.59 -16.88
CA ILE A 141 -13.72 -1.78 -16.50
C ILE A 141 -13.81 -2.76 -17.66
N SER A 142 -12.65 -3.21 -18.14
CA SER A 142 -12.56 -4.28 -19.13
C SER A 142 -12.53 -5.66 -18.47
N ASP A 143 -12.79 -6.72 -19.24
CA ASP A 143 -12.62 -8.10 -18.76
C ASP A 143 -11.18 -8.34 -18.25
N SER A 144 -10.18 -7.76 -18.91
CA SER A 144 -8.78 -7.84 -18.48
C SER A 144 -8.54 -7.18 -17.12
N ASP A 145 -9.20 -6.05 -16.84
CA ASP A 145 -9.10 -5.38 -15.54
C ASP A 145 -9.75 -6.23 -14.44
N PHE A 146 -10.88 -6.87 -14.75
CA PHE A 146 -11.55 -7.81 -13.85
C PHE A 146 -10.68 -9.03 -13.53
N ILE A 147 -10.04 -9.61 -14.54
CA ILE A 147 -9.10 -10.73 -14.37
C ILE A 147 -7.89 -10.29 -13.54
N ALA A 148 -7.35 -9.09 -13.80
CA ALA A 148 -6.21 -8.55 -13.05
C ALA A 148 -6.55 -8.30 -11.58
N MET A 149 -7.71 -7.68 -11.28
CA MET A 149 -8.12 -7.42 -9.89
C MET A 149 -8.41 -8.69 -9.10
N THR A 150 -8.89 -9.74 -9.76
CA THR A 150 -9.18 -11.05 -9.14
C THR A 150 -7.98 -11.99 -9.12
N LYS A 151 -6.79 -11.53 -9.55
CA LYS A 151 -5.56 -12.33 -9.67
C LYS A 151 -5.76 -13.60 -10.51
N ASN A 152 -6.30 -13.43 -11.72
CA ASN A 152 -6.65 -14.53 -12.61
C ASN A 152 -7.66 -15.51 -11.99
N GLY A 153 -8.65 -14.99 -11.25
CA GLY A 153 -9.68 -15.79 -10.59
C GLY A 153 -9.24 -16.48 -9.29
N ALA A 154 -8.01 -16.27 -8.81
CA ALA A 154 -7.55 -16.83 -7.54
C ALA A 154 -8.33 -16.31 -6.32
N LEU A 155 -8.93 -15.12 -6.45
CA LEU A 155 -9.81 -14.52 -5.44
C LEU A 155 -11.30 -14.75 -5.74
N CYS A 156 -11.65 -15.60 -6.71
CA CYS A 156 -13.04 -15.96 -6.99
C CYS A 156 -13.42 -17.28 -6.32
N ASN A 157 -14.72 -17.53 -6.19
CA ASN A 157 -15.22 -18.83 -5.75
C ASN A 157 -15.02 -19.92 -6.82
N ALA A 158 -15.41 -21.16 -6.52
CA ALA A 158 -15.27 -22.30 -7.44
C ALA A 158 -16.01 -22.13 -8.79
N ASN A 159 -16.99 -21.23 -8.84
CA ASN A 159 -17.76 -20.93 -10.06
C ASN A 159 -17.16 -19.78 -10.87
N GLY A 160 -16.05 -19.18 -10.42
CA GLY A 160 -15.45 -18.01 -11.05
C GLY A 160 -16.22 -16.70 -10.81
N HIS A 161 -17.11 -16.66 -9.82
CA HIS A 161 -17.85 -15.47 -9.41
C HIS A 161 -17.25 -14.85 -8.15
N LEU A 162 -17.47 -13.55 -7.95
CA LEU A 162 -17.11 -12.86 -6.71
C LEU A 162 -18.27 -12.96 -5.72
N GLY A 163 -18.15 -13.82 -4.71
CA GLY A 163 -19.06 -13.79 -3.56
C GLY A 163 -18.83 -12.56 -2.66
N PRO A 164 -19.64 -12.35 -1.63
CA PRO A 164 -19.53 -11.16 -0.77
C PRO A 164 -18.18 -11.06 -0.06
N GLN A 165 -17.65 -12.18 0.43
CA GLN A 165 -16.35 -12.22 1.13
C GLN A 165 -15.18 -12.07 0.15
N GLU A 166 -15.25 -12.72 -1.01
CA GLU A 166 -14.29 -12.58 -2.08
C GLU A 166 -14.22 -11.14 -2.60
N PHE A 167 -15.38 -10.51 -2.80
CA PHE A 167 -15.50 -9.11 -3.20
C PHE A 167 -14.85 -8.19 -2.18
N GLU A 168 -15.14 -8.39 -0.88
CA GLU A 168 -14.52 -7.61 0.19
C GLU A 168 -12.99 -7.74 0.15
N ASN A 169 -12.45 -8.95 -0.01
CA ASN A 169 -11.02 -9.19 -0.10
C ASN A 169 -10.38 -8.49 -1.32
N VAL A 170 -11.01 -8.60 -2.50
CA VAL A 170 -10.57 -7.90 -3.72
C VAL A 170 -10.58 -6.39 -3.51
N MET A 171 -11.66 -5.83 -2.98
CA MET A 171 -11.77 -4.38 -2.77
C MET A 171 -10.77 -3.86 -1.75
N ARG A 172 -10.51 -4.60 -0.66
CA ARG A 172 -9.46 -4.26 0.31
C ARG A 172 -8.08 -4.23 -0.33
N GLU A 173 -7.76 -5.20 -1.18
CA GLU A 173 -6.52 -5.21 -1.93
C GLU A 173 -6.42 -4.04 -2.92
N GLN A 174 -7.52 -3.71 -3.62
CA GLN A 174 -7.55 -2.55 -4.52
C GLN A 174 -7.37 -1.23 -3.76
N ILE A 175 -8.01 -1.05 -2.60
CA ILE A 175 -7.82 0.12 -1.73
C ILE A 175 -6.36 0.23 -1.27
N LEU A 176 -5.73 -0.89 -0.91
CA LEU A 176 -4.31 -0.93 -0.52
C LEU A 176 -3.40 -0.52 -1.67
N ASN A 177 -3.59 -1.09 -2.87
CA ASN A 177 -2.80 -0.78 -4.05
C ASN A 177 -2.97 0.68 -4.50
N TYR A 178 -4.21 1.20 -4.44
CA TYR A 178 -4.51 2.61 -4.68
C TYR A 178 -3.76 3.49 -3.69
N THR A 179 -3.84 3.16 -2.41
CA THR A 179 -3.19 3.86 -1.31
C THR A 179 -1.67 3.90 -1.49
N GLN A 180 -1.03 2.77 -1.77
CA GLN A 180 0.40 2.68 -2.05
C GLN A 180 0.80 3.51 -3.27
N SER A 181 0.03 3.43 -4.35
CA SER A 181 0.29 4.20 -5.58
C SER A 181 0.19 5.71 -5.32
N ARG A 182 -0.80 6.14 -4.52
CA ARG A 182 -0.96 7.54 -4.10
C ARG A 182 0.19 7.98 -3.20
N MET A 183 0.68 7.12 -2.30
CA MET A 183 1.86 7.43 -1.49
C MET A 183 3.11 7.57 -2.32
N SER A 184 3.36 6.67 -3.26
CA SER A 184 4.52 6.75 -4.15
C SER A 184 4.46 8.01 -5.01
N ALA A 185 3.31 8.32 -5.61
CA ALA A 185 3.13 9.54 -6.39
C ALA A 185 3.29 10.79 -5.54
N ALA A 186 2.76 10.76 -4.31
CA ALA A 186 2.94 11.86 -3.38
C ALA A 186 4.41 12.00 -3.00
N SER A 187 5.14 10.91 -2.70
CA SER A 187 6.57 10.86 -2.31
C SER A 187 7.50 11.63 -3.24
N GLU A 188 7.18 11.66 -4.53
CA GLU A 188 7.92 12.41 -5.55
C GLU A 188 7.73 13.95 -5.42
N PHE A 189 6.70 14.39 -4.70
CA PHE A 189 6.23 15.77 -4.61
C PHE A 189 6.39 16.45 -3.24
N TRP A 190 7.09 15.85 -2.26
CA TRP A 190 7.16 16.31 -0.84
C TRP A 190 7.88 17.66 -0.62
N SER A 191 8.12 18.45 -1.66
CA SER A 191 8.82 19.72 -1.53
C SER A 191 7.93 20.97 -1.41
N VAL A 192 6.58 20.90 -1.42
CA VAL A 192 5.78 22.12 -1.70
C VAL A 192 4.55 22.44 -0.82
N SER A 193 3.94 21.52 -0.04
CA SER A 193 2.69 21.86 0.71
C SER A 193 2.48 21.05 2.00
N ASP A 194 2.18 21.74 3.11
CA ASP A 194 1.90 21.18 4.44
C ASP A 194 0.54 20.47 4.54
N GLN A 195 -0.43 20.81 3.67
CA GLN A 195 -1.79 20.29 3.79
C GLN A 195 -1.91 18.86 3.24
N ASP A 196 -1.22 18.57 2.13
CA ASP A 196 -1.13 17.23 1.53
C ASP A 196 -0.40 16.23 2.46
N PHE A 197 0.46 16.74 3.34
CA PHE A 197 1.19 15.94 4.33
C PHE A 197 0.27 15.28 5.35
N THR A 198 -0.83 15.95 5.72
CA THR A 198 -1.76 15.43 6.75
C THR A 198 -2.59 14.27 6.19
N GLU A 199 -3.15 14.43 4.98
CA GLU A 199 -3.89 13.35 4.31
C GLU A 199 -2.98 12.12 4.09
N LEU A 200 -1.75 12.37 3.63
CA LEU A 200 -0.77 11.32 3.41
C LEU A 200 -0.29 10.66 4.69
N GLY A 201 -0.19 11.43 5.78
CA GLY A 201 0.11 10.94 7.12
C GLY A 201 -0.95 9.96 7.62
N THR A 202 -2.24 10.31 7.48
CA THR A 202 -3.34 9.40 7.85
C THR A 202 -3.33 8.14 7.00
N LEU A 203 -3.09 8.29 5.70
CA LEU A 203 -3.02 7.17 4.78
C LEU A 203 -1.83 6.23 5.13
N LYS A 204 -0.68 6.80 5.50
CA LYS A 204 0.52 6.07 5.93
C LYS A 204 0.26 5.31 7.22
N GLN A 205 -0.45 5.93 8.15
CA GLN A 205 -0.85 5.29 9.40
C GLN A 205 -1.74 4.07 9.14
N ILE A 206 -2.75 4.19 8.27
CA ILE A 206 -3.62 3.07 7.88
C ILE A 206 -2.81 1.93 7.25
N LEU A 207 -1.88 2.25 6.35
CA LEU A 207 -1.05 1.25 5.69
C LEU A 207 -0.14 0.52 6.69
N MET A 208 0.47 1.25 7.62
CA MET A 208 1.32 0.70 8.67
C MET A 208 0.53 -0.26 9.57
N GLU A 209 -0.71 0.09 9.93
CA GLU A 209 -1.56 -0.75 10.76
C GLU A 209 -1.97 -2.05 10.06
N GLN A 210 -2.32 -1.99 8.77
CA GLN A 210 -2.61 -3.17 7.97
C GLN A 210 -1.39 -4.11 7.81
N LEU A 211 -0.21 -3.55 7.58
CA LEU A 211 1.03 -4.32 7.51
C LEU A 211 1.36 -4.99 8.85
N TRP A 212 1.13 -4.27 9.95
CA TRP A 212 1.34 -4.80 11.30
C TRP A 212 0.40 -5.98 11.57
N ILE A 213 -0.89 -5.86 11.25
CA ILE A 213 -1.87 -6.95 11.38
C ILE A 213 -1.45 -8.17 10.54
N LYS A 214 -1.07 -7.95 9.27
CA LYS A 214 -0.62 -9.04 8.40
C LYS A 214 0.62 -9.76 8.94
N GLN A 215 1.58 -9.00 9.47
CA GLN A 215 2.77 -9.58 10.08
C GLN A 215 2.44 -10.36 11.36
N GLN A 216 1.50 -9.87 12.17
CA GLN A 216 0.98 -10.57 13.33
C GLN A 216 0.34 -11.92 12.92
N GLN A 217 -0.44 -11.94 11.84
CA GLN A 217 -1.03 -13.16 11.28
C GLN A 217 0.02 -14.14 10.76
N GLU A 218 1.06 -13.67 10.09
CA GLU A 218 2.15 -14.55 9.63
C GLU A 218 2.95 -15.12 10.80
N ASN A 219 3.25 -14.30 11.82
CA ASN A 219 3.92 -14.75 13.03
C ASN A 219 3.10 -15.82 13.76
N THR A 220 1.79 -15.61 13.94
CA THR A 220 0.91 -16.61 14.55
C THR A 220 0.81 -17.88 13.72
N ARG A 221 0.76 -17.77 12.39
CA ARG A 221 0.79 -18.93 11.48
C ARG A 221 2.09 -19.73 11.61
N LEU A 222 3.23 -19.06 11.74
CA LEU A 222 4.52 -19.72 11.96
C LEU A 222 4.60 -20.40 13.31
N GLU A 223 4.11 -19.78 14.38
CA GLU A 223 4.01 -20.39 15.70
C GLU A 223 3.12 -21.64 15.68
N LEU A 224 1.98 -21.58 14.98
CA LEU A 224 1.08 -22.72 14.86
C LEU A 224 1.75 -23.88 14.11
N LYS A 225 2.51 -23.59 13.04
CA LYS A 225 3.33 -24.62 12.35
C LYS A 225 4.40 -25.22 13.27
N ARG A 226 5.06 -24.42 14.10
CA ARG A 226 6.06 -24.92 15.07
C ARG A 226 5.41 -25.87 16.08
N VAL A 227 4.25 -25.49 16.63
CA VAL A 227 3.51 -26.34 17.57
C VAL A 227 3.08 -27.63 16.90
N LEU A 228 2.56 -27.57 15.68
CA LEU A 228 2.14 -28.76 14.94
C LEU A 228 3.31 -29.72 14.68
N ASN A 229 4.47 -29.19 14.27
CA ASN A 229 5.69 -30.00 14.11
C ASN A 229 6.16 -30.64 15.42
N HIS A 230 6.06 -29.93 16.56
CA HIS A 230 6.39 -30.50 17.86
C HIS A 230 5.43 -31.62 18.28
N LEU A 231 4.14 -31.48 17.97
CA LEU A 231 3.13 -32.51 18.21
C LEU A 231 3.39 -33.76 17.35
N GLU A 232 3.72 -33.58 16.07
CA GLU A 232 4.11 -34.70 15.21
C GLU A 232 5.35 -35.41 15.73
N HIS A 233 6.36 -34.67 16.17
CA HIS A 233 7.57 -35.26 16.74
C HIS A 233 7.27 -36.03 18.04
N ALA A 234 6.49 -35.44 18.94
CA ALA A 234 6.06 -36.11 20.18
C ALA A 234 5.31 -37.43 19.87
N LYS A 235 4.42 -37.43 18.88
CA LYS A 235 3.71 -38.63 18.43
C LYS A 235 4.64 -39.72 17.89
N THR A 236 5.73 -39.35 17.22
CA THR A 236 6.74 -40.33 16.78
C THR A 236 7.56 -40.89 17.94
N VAL A 237 7.92 -40.05 18.92
CA VAL A 237 8.68 -40.47 20.11
C VAL A 237 7.85 -41.39 21.00
N THR A 238 6.57 -41.10 21.22
CA THR A 238 5.69 -41.97 22.03
C THR A 238 5.44 -43.32 21.36
N LYS A 239 5.29 -43.36 20.03
CA LYS A 239 5.24 -44.63 19.28
C LYS A 239 6.53 -45.45 19.41
N ALA A 240 7.69 -44.79 19.42
CA ALA A 240 8.98 -45.46 19.59
C ALA A 240 9.23 -45.90 21.05
N ALA A 241 8.67 -45.17 22.02
CA ALA A 241 8.83 -45.41 23.45
C ALA A 241 7.71 -46.25 24.07
N ALA A 242 6.83 -46.85 23.25
CA ALA A 242 5.77 -47.77 23.67
C ALA A 242 6.35 -49.06 24.29
N ASN A 243 6.92 -48.91 25.48
CA ASN A 243 6.87 -49.90 26.53
C ASN A 243 5.41 -49.91 27.04
N PRO A 244 4.77 -51.08 27.16
CA PRO A 244 3.33 -51.22 27.42
C PRO A 244 2.87 -50.82 28.85
N SER A 245 3.63 -50.00 29.58
CA SER A 245 3.39 -49.76 31.01
C SER A 245 3.23 -48.29 31.44
N LEU A 246 3.30 -47.30 30.54
CA LEU A 246 3.02 -45.90 30.90
C LEU A 246 1.58 -45.52 30.53
N SER A 247 0.86 -44.92 31.48
CA SER A 247 -0.54 -44.54 31.31
C SER A 247 -0.69 -43.33 30.37
N GLU A 248 -1.63 -43.42 29.43
CA GLU A 248 -1.86 -42.43 28.38
C GLU A 248 -2.28 -41.05 28.93
N GLU A 249 -2.92 -41.03 30.10
CA GLU A 249 -3.36 -39.81 30.79
C GLU A 249 -2.19 -38.95 31.30
N GLU A 250 -1.08 -39.56 31.73
CA GLU A 250 0.11 -38.81 32.19
C GLU A 250 0.81 -38.10 31.02
N CYS A 251 0.76 -38.69 29.81
CA CYS A 251 1.33 -38.08 28.61
C CYS A 251 0.49 -36.89 28.11
N LEU A 252 -0.84 -37.05 28.08
CA LEU A 252 -1.76 -36.01 27.63
C LEU A 252 -1.84 -34.83 28.61
N SER A 253 -1.76 -35.08 29.92
CA SER A 253 -1.74 -34.02 30.94
C SER A 253 -0.46 -33.19 30.90
N GLY A 254 0.71 -33.82 30.72
CA GLY A 254 1.98 -33.10 30.55
C GLY A 254 2.01 -32.21 29.31
N LEU A 255 1.45 -32.71 28.20
CA LEU A 255 1.33 -31.95 26.95
C LEU A 255 0.36 -30.77 27.08
N SER A 256 -0.79 -30.99 27.72
CA SER A 256 -1.78 -29.93 28.00
C SER A 256 -1.18 -28.84 28.88
N PHE A 257 -0.44 -29.21 29.94
CA PHE A 257 0.21 -28.26 30.84
C PHE A 257 1.30 -27.44 30.14
N ALA A 258 2.11 -28.09 29.28
CA ALA A 258 3.15 -27.41 28.50
C ALA A 258 2.57 -26.42 27.48
N LEU A 259 1.46 -26.77 26.83
CA LEU A 259 0.74 -25.88 25.93
C LEU A 259 0.11 -24.71 26.70
N GLN A 260 -0.56 -25.00 27.82
CA GLN A 260 -1.25 -23.97 28.61
C GLN A 260 -0.30 -22.91 29.17
N ASN A 261 0.90 -23.31 29.63
CA ASN A 261 1.93 -22.38 30.10
C ASN A 261 2.58 -21.57 28.99
N ARG A 262 2.66 -22.08 27.75
CA ARG A 262 3.23 -21.32 26.62
C ARG A 262 2.28 -20.27 26.05
N PHE A 263 0.97 -20.49 26.11
CA PHE A 263 -0.02 -19.63 25.46
C PHE A 263 -0.65 -18.57 26.36
N HIS A 264 -0.28 -18.50 27.64
CA HIS A 264 -0.87 -17.56 28.60
C HIS A 264 -0.46 -16.08 28.40
N SER A 265 0.38 -15.75 27.40
CA SER A 265 1.07 -14.46 27.41
C SER A 265 0.41 -13.29 26.68
N ASP A 266 -0.40 -13.36 25.60
CA ASP A 266 -0.83 -12.08 24.97
C ASP A 266 -2.00 -12.02 23.96
N GLN A 267 -2.83 -13.06 23.76
CA GLN A 267 -3.87 -13.01 22.71
C GLN A 267 -5.20 -13.64 23.15
N VAL A 268 -6.05 -12.87 23.86
CA VAL A 268 -7.34 -13.33 24.42
C VAL A 268 -8.37 -13.74 23.35
N GLY A 269 -8.29 -13.20 22.13
CA GLY A 269 -9.17 -13.61 21.02
C GLY A 269 -8.70 -14.89 20.33
N LEU A 270 -7.39 -15.03 20.13
CA LEU A 270 -6.79 -16.18 19.45
C LEU A 270 -6.80 -17.44 20.31
N THR A 271 -6.77 -17.28 21.64
CA THR A 271 -6.90 -18.40 22.58
C THR A 271 -8.24 -19.12 22.42
N GLN A 272 -9.33 -18.44 22.06
CA GLN A 272 -10.63 -19.10 21.89
C GLN A 272 -10.67 -20.05 20.68
N GLU A 273 -10.15 -19.60 19.53
CA GLU A 273 -10.07 -20.45 18.33
C GLU A 273 -9.07 -21.60 18.50
N ILE A 274 -7.92 -21.33 19.13
CA ILE A 274 -6.92 -22.36 19.43
C ILE A 274 -7.48 -23.38 20.43
N THR A 275 -8.17 -22.92 21.47
CA THR A 275 -8.80 -23.82 22.46
C THR A 275 -9.87 -24.69 21.80
N SER A 276 -10.70 -24.11 20.93
CA SER A 276 -11.69 -24.87 20.15
C SER A 276 -11.05 -25.95 19.27
N LYS A 277 -9.97 -25.62 18.55
CA LYS A 277 -9.25 -26.61 17.72
C LYS A 277 -8.56 -27.69 18.54
N ILE A 278 -8.01 -27.33 19.71
CA ILE A 278 -7.41 -28.31 20.65
C ILE A 278 -8.48 -29.28 21.16
N GLU A 279 -9.67 -28.78 21.52
CA GLU A 279 -10.76 -29.64 21.99
C GLU A 279 -11.29 -30.56 20.87
N GLN A 280 -11.39 -30.07 19.63
CA GLN A 280 -11.73 -30.92 18.47
C GLN A 280 -10.70 -32.04 18.27
N LEU A 281 -9.41 -31.72 18.37
CA LEU A 281 -8.33 -32.70 18.17
C LEU A 281 -8.30 -33.76 19.30
N LYS A 282 -8.67 -33.37 20.54
CA LYS A 282 -8.87 -34.32 21.64
C LYS A 282 -10.01 -35.30 21.35
N MET A 283 -11.12 -34.83 20.76
CA MET A 283 -12.25 -35.68 20.38
C MET A 283 -11.85 -36.69 19.29
N ASP A 284 -11.16 -36.24 18.24
CA ASP A 284 -10.74 -37.09 17.13
C ASP A 284 -9.75 -38.19 17.59
N ILE A 285 -8.81 -37.85 18.49
CA ILE A 285 -7.88 -38.83 19.07
C ILE A 285 -8.64 -39.89 19.88
N LYS A 286 -9.63 -39.47 20.68
CA LYS A 286 -10.45 -40.38 21.49
C LYS A 286 -11.25 -41.35 20.63
N GLU A 287 -11.76 -40.90 19.48
CA GLU A 287 -12.48 -41.74 18.52
C GLU A 287 -11.56 -42.76 17.81
N MET A 288 -10.34 -42.35 17.42
CA MET A 288 -9.34 -43.26 16.86
C MET A 288 -8.93 -44.37 17.84
N ILE A 289 -8.85 -44.06 19.13
CA ILE A 289 -8.51 -45.05 20.16
C ILE A 289 -9.64 -46.05 20.35
N ALA A 290 -10.88 -45.57 20.49
CA ALA A 290 -12.06 -46.42 20.64
C ALA A 290 -12.22 -47.40 19.46
N THR A 291 -11.93 -46.96 18.23
CA THR A 291 -11.96 -47.82 17.04
C THR A 291 -10.78 -48.79 16.94
N SER A 292 -9.70 -48.58 17.69
CA SER A 292 -8.55 -49.49 17.73
C SER A 292 -8.73 -50.63 18.74
N GLU A 293 -9.41 -50.38 19.88
CA GLU A 293 -9.68 -51.40 20.89
C GLU A 293 -10.65 -52.48 20.38
N ASP A 294 -11.67 -52.10 19.61
CA ASP A 294 -12.64 -53.03 19.01
C ASP A 294 -12.01 -54.01 17.99
N LYS A 295 -10.87 -53.63 17.39
CA LYS A 295 -10.13 -54.51 16.47
C LYS A 295 -9.24 -55.53 17.17
N THR A 296 -8.89 -55.30 18.44
CA THR A 296 -8.02 -56.23 19.19
C THR A 296 -8.77 -57.40 19.82
N VAL A 297 -10.09 -57.31 19.98
CA VAL A 297 -10.92 -58.38 20.55
C VAL A 297 -11.40 -59.39 19.50
N SER A 298 -11.33 -59.09 18.20
CA SER A 298 -11.84 -59.95 17.13
C SER A 298 -10.80 -60.86 16.44
N CYS A 299 -9.56 -60.94 16.93
CA CYS A 299 -8.50 -61.76 16.32
C CYS A 299 -8.12 -63.05 17.08
N SER A 300 -8.94 -63.54 18.03
CA SER A 300 -8.65 -64.78 18.76
C SER A 300 -9.38 -66.04 18.26
N GLU A 301 -10.26 -65.96 17.25
CA GLU A 301 -10.95 -67.15 16.70
C GLU A 301 -11.10 -67.11 15.18
N ALA A 302 -10.05 -67.52 14.47
CA ALA A 302 -10.13 -68.18 13.15
C ALA A 302 -8.73 -68.75 12.86
N GLY A 303 -8.49 -70.07 12.87
CA GLY A 303 -9.26 -71.04 12.11
C GLY A 303 -8.63 -71.15 10.72
N SER A 304 -7.66 -72.07 10.60
CA SER A 304 -6.95 -72.44 9.38
C SER A 304 -7.88 -72.58 8.17
N MET A 305 -7.60 -71.89 7.06
CA MET A 305 -8.17 -72.29 5.77
C MET A 305 -7.25 -71.92 4.60
N SER A 306 -7.14 -72.89 3.70
CA SER A 306 -6.16 -73.07 2.64
C SER A 306 -6.43 -72.25 1.37
N CYS A 307 -5.34 -71.93 0.67
CA CYS A 307 -5.12 -71.88 -0.79
C CYS A 307 -6.31 -71.60 -1.73
N SER A 308 -6.20 -70.55 -2.55
CA SER A 308 -6.40 -70.66 -4.01
C SER A 308 -5.68 -69.52 -4.73
N GLU A 309 -4.75 -69.87 -5.61
CA GLU A 309 -4.32 -69.06 -6.75
C GLU A 309 -5.50 -68.87 -7.72
N ASP A 310 -5.68 -67.68 -8.28
CA ASP A 310 -5.72 -67.46 -9.73
C ASP A 310 -6.28 -66.10 -10.15
N LYS A 311 -5.80 -65.68 -11.33
CA LYS A 311 -6.44 -64.84 -12.35
C LYS A 311 -6.11 -63.35 -12.39
N ILE A 312 -4.96 -63.12 -13.01
CA ILE A 312 -4.63 -61.94 -13.84
C ILE A 312 -5.73 -61.77 -14.90
N MET A 313 -6.44 -60.65 -14.88
CA MET A 313 -7.40 -60.24 -15.90
C MET A 313 -6.78 -59.08 -16.69
N SER A 314 -6.28 -59.40 -17.89
CA SER A 314 -5.84 -58.44 -18.90
C SER A 314 -7.06 -57.75 -19.51
N TYR A 315 -7.08 -56.42 -19.49
CA TYR A 315 -7.99 -55.63 -20.33
C TYR A 315 -7.31 -55.35 -21.65
N SER A 316 -7.95 -55.85 -22.71
CA SER A 316 -7.58 -55.72 -24.10
C SER A 316 -8.10 -54.41 -24.69
N ASP A 317 -7.36 -54.00 -25.70
CA ASP A 317 -7.59 -52.94 -26.67
C ASP A 317 -9.03 -52.87 -27.20
N ASP A 318 -9.53 -51.65 -27.41
CA ASP A 318 -10.68 -51.41 -28.28
C ASP A 318 -10.34 -50.27 -29.25
N ASP A 319 -10.17 -50.68 -30.52
CA ASP A 319 -9.87 -49.88 -31.68
C ASP A 319 -11.15 -49.21 -32.22
N GLY A 320 -11.27 -47.90 -32.02
CA GLY A 320 -12.32 -47.08 -32.63
C GLY A 320 -11.81 -46.26 -33.80
N GLN A 321 -11.67 -46.88 -34.98
CA GLN A 321 -11.45 -46.18 -36.26
C GLN A 321 -12.68 -45.33 -36.62
N GLY A 322 -12.49 -44.01 -36.70
CA GLY A 322 -13.46 -43.05 -37.22
C GLY A 322 -12.79 -42.09 -38.19
N ASN A 323 -12.80 -42.47 -39.46
CA ASN A 323 -12.28 -41.76 -40.61
C ASN A 323 -13.26 -40.65 -41.03
N LEU A 324 -12.80 -39.40 -41.16
CA LEU A 324 -13.39 -38.41 -42.09
C LEU A 324 -12.43 -37.23 -42.30
N ASP A 325 -11.76 -37.31 -43.44
CA ASP A 325 -11.19 -36.20 -44.21
C ASP A 325 -12.17 -35.02 -44.33
N GLN A 326 -11.69 -33.79 -44.10
CA GLN A 326 -11.51 -32.81 -45.19
C GLN A 326 -11.04 -31.44 -44.69
N SER A 327 -10.11 -30.88 -45.47
CA SER A 327 -9.79 -29.45 -45.63
C SER A 327 -8.72 -28.84 -44.74
N ARG A 328 -7.47 -29.09 -45.15
CA ARG A 328 -6.34 -28.15 -45.06
C ARG A 328 -6.65 -26.86 -45.82
N GLN A 329 -6.40 -25.71 -45.20
CA GLN A 329 -5.73 -24.59 -45.88
C GLN A 329 -4.68 -23.98 -44.96
N TYR A 330 -3.55 -23.69 -45.59
CA TYR A 330 -2.24 -23.42 -45.03
C TYR A 330 -2.13 -22.00 -44.45
N LEU A 331 -1.42 -21.83 -43.35
CA LEU A 331 -0.42 -20.76 -43.19
C LEU A 331 0.62 -21.18 -42.16
N SER A 332 1.84 -21.33 -42.67
CA SER A 332 3.06 -21.73 -42.00
C SER A 332 3.71 -20.56 -41.25
N LEU A 333 4.01 -20.72 -39.96
CA LEU A 333 5.16 -20.09 -39.33
C LEU A 333 5.78 -21.06 -38.30
N SER A 334 7.07 -21.29 -38.47
CA SER A 334 7.94 -22.24 -37.76
C SER A 334 8.25 -21.84 -36.30
N PRO A 335 8.64 -22.81 -35.45
CA PRO A 335 8.92 -22.58 -34.04
C PRO A 335 10.42 -22.34 -33.76
N GLN A 336 10.73 -21.39 -32.88
CA GLN A 336 11.99 -21.40 -32.12
C GLN A 336 11.71 -21.63 -30.64
N ARG A 337 12.05 -22.83 -30.17
CA ARG A 337 12.34 -23.13 -28.76
C ARG A 337 13.63 -22.40 -28.37
N LYS A 338 13.61 -21.68 -27.25
CA LYS A 338 14.76 -21.62 -26.35
C LYS A 338 14.27 -21.78 -24.91
N HIS A 339 14.74 -22.87 -24.29
CA HIS A 339 14.79 -23.06 -22.84
C HIS A 339 15.61 -21.94 -22.20
N VAL A 340 15.10 -21.36 -21.12
CA VAL A 340 15.91 -20.76 -20.05
C VAL A 340 15.20 -21.06 -18.73
N GLU A 341 15.66 -22.09 -18.03
CA GLU A 341 15.65 -22.11 -16.56
C GLU A 341 16.82 -21.24 -16.10
N LEU A 342 16.60 -20.32 -15.13
CA LEU A 342 17.45 -20.22 -13.93
C LEU A 342 17.00 -19.09 -13.00
N CYS A 343 16.90 -19.48 -11.73
CA CYS A 343 16.91 -18.75 -10.47
C CYS A 343 17.26 -17.25 -10.46
N SER A 344 16.46 -16.50 -9.71
CA SER A 344 16.88 -15.29 -8.98
C SER A 344 15.96 -15.22 -7.76
N ARG A 345 16.30 -15.76 -6.57
CA ARG A 345 17.26 -15.26 -5.58
C ARG A 345 17.08 -13.75 -5.35
N LEU A 346 16.11 -13.41 -4.49
CA LEU A 346 16.04 -12.11 -3.86
C LEU A 346 16.82 -12.22 -2.54
N ASP A 347 18.04 -11.69 -2.55
CA ASP A 347 18.83 -11.46 -1.35
C ASP A 347 18.18 -10.30 -0.57
N TYR A 348 17.90 -10.54 0.71
CA TYR A 348 17.59 -9.50 1.69
C TYR A 348 18.91 -8.83 2.07
N GLU A 349 19.11 -7.58 1.66
CA GLU A 349 20.19 -6.76 2.22
C GLU A 349 19.77 -6.26 3.62
N GLU A 350 20.50 -6.73 4.63
CA GLU A 350 20.56 -6.19 5.98
C GLU A 350 20.98 -4.72 5.94
N TYR A 351 20.07 -3.81 6.29
CA TYR A 351 20.42 -2.45 6.65
C TYR A 351 20.97 -2.44 8.08
N ASN A 352 22.30 -2.51 8.16
CA ASN A 352 23.07 -2.42 9.38
C ASN A 352 23.17 -0.94 9.81
N VAL A 353 22.32 -0.50 10.73
CA VAL A 353 22.39 0.83 11.34
C VAL A 353 23.53 0.83 12.35
N SER A 354 24.73 1.19 11.87
CA SER A 354 25.88 1.46 12.73
C SER A 354 25.79 2.88 13.32
N ASN A 355 25.94 2.92 14.63
CA ASN A 355 26.24 4.09 15.45
C ASN A 355 27.08 5.15 14.73
N CYS A 356 26.59 6.38 14.71
CA CYS A 356 27.44 7.56 14.67
C CYS A 356 27.15 8.39 15.90
N ASP A 357 28.07 8.28 16.86
CA ASP A 357 28.32 9.26 17.91
C ASP A 357 28.36 10.68 17.34
N MET A 358 27.57 11.57 17.91
CA MET A 358 27.85 13.00 17.89
C MET A 358 27.84 13.49 19.33
N ASN A 359 28.97 13.25 19.98
CA ASN A 359 29.38 13.93 21.20
C ASN A 359 30.17 15.18 20.76
N GLY A 360 29.66 16.36 21.05
CA GLY A 360 30.30 17.64 20.70
C GLY A 360 29.70 18.78 21.52
N GLY A 361 30.14 18.89 22.77
CA GLY A 361 29.83 20.02 23.65
C GLY A 361 30.71 21.25 23.39
N GLY A 362 30.20 22.42 23.82
CA GLY A 362 30.87 23.73 23.84
C GLY A 362 29.80 24.83 23.75
N LEU A 363 29.16 25.30 24.82
CA LEU A 363 29.61 26.11 25.97
C LEU A 363 29.82 27.61 25.64
N LEU A 364 29.03 28.44 26.35
CA LEU A 364 29.12 29.88 26.71
C LEU A 364 28.44 30.98 25.87
N ASP A 365 27.38 31.53 26.49
CA ASP A 365 27.13 32.93 26.87
C ASP A 365 27.37 34.06 25.86
N LEU A 366 26.30 34.84 25.62
CA LEU A 366 26.29 36.28 25.94
C LEU A 366 24.90 36.94 25.74
N ALA A 367 24.45 37.60 26.81
CA ALA A 367 23.74 38.88 26.86
C ALA A 367 22.29 39.00 26.34
N ALA A 368 21.37 38.98 27.30
CA ALA A 368 20.42 40.04 27.67
C ALA A 368 20.11 41.22 26.71
N SER A 369 18.83 41.63 26.81
CA SER A 369 18.29 43.00 26.72
C SER A 369 17.73 43.42 25.35
N ASN A 370 16.40 43.39 25.21
CA ASN A 370 15.56 44.60 25.36
C ASN A 370 14.09 44.28 25.12
N ALA A 371 13.26 44.68 26.09
CA ALA A 371 11.83 44.86 25.94
C ALA A 371 11.54 46.13 25.11
N ILE A 372 10.41 46.16 24.41
CA ILE A 372 9.37 47.19 24.51
C ILE A 372 8.07 46.64 23.87
N PRO A 373 6.90 46.88 24.48
CA PRO A 373 5.61 46.26 24.12
C PRO A 373 4.74 47.15 23.20
N LEU A 374 3.62 46.57 22.75
CA LEU A 374 2.38 47.30 22.42
C LEU A 374 1.44 47.28 23.62
#